data_AF-A0ABC8ZLU4-F1
#
_entry.id   AF-A0ABC8ZLU4-F1
#
_cell.length_a   1.000
_cell.length_b   1.000
_cell.length_c   1.000
_cell.angle_alpha   90.00
_cell.angle_beta   90.00
_cell.angle_gamma   90.00
#
_symmetry.space_group_name_H-M   'P 1'
#
loop_
_entity.id
_entity.type
_entity.pdbx_description
1 polymer ?
#
loop_
_entity_poly.entity_id
_entity_poly.type
_entity_poly.pdbx_seq_one_letter_code
_entity_poly.pdbx_strand_id
1 'polypeptide(L)'
;MAAAKGKRVYLTWTDEMDTALLAVLVEHHNNGDHAQNGWKPHVYNAAIRNVREKCSVEITKDNIASRCKTFDKHYEIISKILSQSGFGWDWENDKLLIDSDDVWNRYVEANKAAACYKTKVVKNWDAITTIYSKDHATGDGAQTGVESAQVPPEQVDDASPELPQKR
;
A
#
# COMPACT_ATOMS: atom_id res chain seq x y z
N MET A 1 -1.09 -37.89 -19.55
CA MET A 1 -2.15 -36.90 -19.79
C MET A 1 -1.68 -35.56 -19.22
N ALA A 2 -1.18 -34.66 -20.06
CA ALA A 2 -0.84 -33.30 -19.62
C ALA A 2 -2.13 -32.48 -19.52
N ALA A 3 -2.42 -31.92 -18.35
CA ALA A 3 -3.56 -31.02 -18.17
C ALA A 3 -3.38 -29.82 -19.11
N ALA A 4 -4.36 -29.59 -19.99
CA ALA A 4 -4.41 -28.41 -20.82
C ALA A 4 -4.41 -27.18 -19.90
N LYS A 5 -3.33 -26.38 -19.94
CA LYS A 5 -3.28 -25.10 -19.26
C LYS A 5 -4.35 -24.22 -19.93
N GLY A 6 -5.49 -24.05 -19.26
CA GLY A 6 -6.58 -23.22 -19.74
C GLY A 6 -6.04 -21.84 -20.14
N LYS A 7 -6.50 -21.33 -21.29
CA LYS A 7 -6.19 -19.97 -21.73
C LYS A 7 -6.50 -19.04 -20.55
N ARG A 8 -5.47 -18.36 -20.05
CA ARG A 8 -5.60 -17.36 -18.99
C ARG A 8 -6.41 -16.21 -19.60
N VAL A 9 -7.72 -16.21 -19.39
CA VAL A 9 -8.58 -15.09 -19.80
C VAL A 9 -8.13 -13.89 -18.96
N TYR A 10 -7.60 -12.88 -19.64
CA TYR A 10 -7.19 -11.66 -18.97
C TYR A 10 -8.45 -10.86 -18.62
N LEU A 11 -8.75 -10.76 -17.33
CA LEU A 11 -9.87 -9.97 -16.84
C LEU A 11 -9.50 -8.48 -16.92
N THR A 12 -10.17 -7.74 -17.79
CA THR A 12 -10.10 -6.28 -17.81
C THR A 12 -11.09 -5.74 -16.79
N TRP A 13 -10.58 -5.06 -15.76
CA TRP A 13 -11.42 -4.41 -14.75
C TRP A 13 -12.09 -3.17 -15.32
N THR A 14 -13.41 -3.04 -15.10
CA THR A 14 -14.16 -1.82 -15.38
C THR A 14 -14.35 -1.00 -14.11
N ASP A 15 -14.77 0.25 -14.27
CA ASP A 15 -15.03 1.14 -13.15
C ASP A 15 -16.16 0.61 -12.26
N GLU A 16 -17.20 0.03 -12.83
CA GLU A 16 -18.32 -0.58 -12.09
C GLU A 16 -17.85 -1.77 -11.26
N MET A 17 -16.92 -2.58 -11.80
CA MET A 17 -16.34 -3.69 -11.07
C MET A 17 -15.47 -3.22 -9.90
N ASP A 18 -14.69 -2.16 -10.10
CA ASP A 18 -13.91 -1.55 -9.03
C ASP A 18 -14.81 -0.97 -7.94
N THR A 19 -15.87 -0.25 -8.31
CA THR A 19 -16.85 0.29 -7.35
C THR A 19 -17.50 -0.85 -6.57
N ALA A 20 -17.91 -1.94 -7.23
CA ALA A 20 -18.49 -3.10 -6.57
C ALA A 20 -17.49 -3.79 -5.62
N LEU A 21 -16.24 -3.95 -6.05
CA LEU A 21 -15.19 -4.54 -5.21
C LEU A 21 -14.89 -3.64 -4.00
N LEU A 22 -14.59 -2.37 -4.22
CA LEU A 22 -14.19 -1.43 -3.18
C LEU A 22 -15.29 -1.19 -2.15
N ALA A 23 -16.58 -1.22 -2.53
CA ALA A 23 -17.67 -1.13 -1.58
C ALA A 23 -17.59 -2.23 -0.49
N VAL A 24 -17.31 -3.48 -0.89
CA VAL A 24 -17.15 -4.61 0.04
C VAL A 24 -15.88 -4.46 0.86
N LEU A 25 -14.78 -4.03 0.23
CA LEU A 25 -13.51 -3.87 0.93
C LEU A 25 -13.56 -2.75 1.97
N VAL A 26 -14.24 -1.63 1.70
CA VAL A 26 -14.43 -0.54 2.68
C VAL A 26 -15.28 -1.00 3.85
N GLU A 27 -16.39 -1.70 3.61
CA GLU A 27 -17.25 -2.24 4.67
C GLU A 27 -16.44 -3.16 5.61
N HIS A 28 -15.69 -4.11 5.04
CA HIS A 28 -14.90 -5.05 5.83
C HIS A 28 -13.62 -4.42 6.42
N HIS A 29 -13.07 -3.37 5.80
CA HIS A 29 -12.01 -2.57 6.41
C HIS A 29 -12.49 -1.98 7.74
N ASN A 30 -13.66 -1.35 7.73
CA ASN A 30 -14.25 -0.72 8.91
C ASN A 30 -14.63 -1.72 10.00
N ASN A 31 -14.92 -2.98 9.62
CA ASN A 31 -15.20 -4.06 10.55
C ASN A 31 -13.93 -4.75 11.10
N GLY A 32 -12.73 -4.36 10.67
CA GLY A 32 -11.47 -4.97 11.11
C GLY A 32 -11.27 -6.40 10.57
N ASP A 33 -11.84 -6.73 9.41
CA ASP A 33 -11.77 -8.07 8.81
C ASP A 33 -10.48 -8.38 8.04
N HIS A 34 -9.39 -7.81 8.53
CA HIS A 34 -8.03 -8.06 8.07
C HIS A 34 -7.49 -9.37 8.64
N ALA A 35 -6.57 -9.97 7.90
CA ALA A 35 -5.75 -11.11 8.27
C ALA A 35 -4.27 -10.71 8.15
N GLN A 36 -3.34 -11.52 8.70
CA GLN A 36 -1.91 -11.20 8.68
C GLN A 36 -1.37 -10.86 7.29
N ASN A 37 -1.92 -11.45 6.23
CA ASN A 37 -1.46 -11.29 4.84
C ASN A 37 -2.61 -10.89 3.89
N GLY A 38 -3.54 -10.04 4.32
CA GLY A 38 -4.62 -9.52 3.47
C GLY A 38 -5.99 -9.66 4.13
N TRP A 39 -6.97 -10.19 3.40
CA TRP A 39 -8.35 -10.27 3.88
C TRP A 39 -8.69 -11.65 4.45
N LYS A 40 -9.66 -11.71 5.38
CA LYS A 40 -10.25 -12.98 5.82
C LYS A 40 -11.01 -13.67 4.67
N PRO A 41 -11.14 -15.02 4.66
CA PRO A 41 -11.80 -15.75 3.58
C PRO A 41 -13.22 -15.28 3.23
N HIS A 42 -14.02 -14.87 4.22
CA HIS A 42 -15.40 -14.43 3.99
C HIS A 42 -15.48 -13.12 3.20
N VAL A 43 -14.48 -12.24 3.33
CA VAL A 43 -14.40 -10.98 2.57
C VAL A 43 -14.24 -11.26 1.08
N TYR A 44 -13.38 -12.22 0.72
CA TYR A 44 -13.22 -12.63 -0.69
C TYR A 44 -14.53 -13.20 -1.24
N ASN A 45 -15.23 -14.06 -0.48
CA ASN A 45 -16.51 -14.60 -0.91
C ASN A 45 -17.57 -13.52 -1.09
N ALA A 46 -17.63 -12.55 -0.17
CA ALA A 46 -18.54 -11.40 -0.26
C ALA A 46 -18.24 -10.56 -1.50
N ALA A 47 -16.95 -10.28 -1.78
CA ALA A 47 -16.52 -9.50 -2.94
C ALA A 47 -16.84 -10.21 -4.26
N ILE A 48 -16.56 -11.52 -4.36
CA ILE A 48 -16.90 -12.34 -5.54
C ILE A 48 -18.40 -12.27 -5.80
N ARG A 49 -19.22 -12.51 -4.76
CA ARG A 49 -20.68 -12.45 -4.87
C ARG A 49 -21.16 -11.07 -5.32
N ASN A 50 -20.66 -10.00 -4.71
CA ASN A 50 -21.12 -8.64 -5.02
C ASN A 50 -20.76 -8.22 -6.46
N VAL A 51 -19.54 -8.54 -6.93
CA VAL A 51 -19.16 -8.26 -8.33
C VAL A 51 -19.98 -9.10 -9.30
N ARG A 52 -20.27 -10.36 -8.97
CA ARG A 52 -21.15 -11.21 -9.78
C ARG A 52 -22.56 -10.62 -9.89
N GLU A 53 -23.14 -10.20 -8.77
CA GLU A 53 -24.50 -9.65 -8.72
C GLU A 53 -24.61 -8.29 -9.45
N LYS A 54 -23.62 -7.41 -9.27
CA LYS A 54 -23.67 -6.05 -9.84
C LYS A 54 -23.18 -5.96 -11.28
N CYS A 55 -22.20 -6.77 -11.65
CA CYS A 55 -21.53 -6.66 -12.94
C CYS A 55 -21.78 -7.86 -13.85
N SER A 56 -22.42 -8.93 -13.36
CA SER A 56 -22.59 -10.20 -14.10
C SER A 56 -21.25 -10.81 -14.56
N VAL A 57 -20.17 -10.58 -13.80
CA VAL A 57 -18.82 -11.08 -14.09
C VAL A 57 -18.37 -12.03 -12.99
N GLU A 58 -17.81 -13.17 -13.41
CA GLU A 58 -17.14 -14.11 -12.51
C GLU A 58 -15.70 -13.70 -12.26
N ILE A 59 -15.35 -13.55 -10.99
CA ILE A 59 -13.99 -13.23 -10.55
C ILE A 59 -13.52 -14.24 -9.51
N THR A 60 -12.20 -14.41 -9.43
CA THR A 60 -11.56 -15.29 -8.45
C THR A 60 -10.87 -14.48 -7.35
N LYS A 61 -10.49 -15.17 -6.27
CA LYS A 61 -9.63 -14.61 -5.22
C LYS A 61 -8.34 -14.01 -5.79
N ASP A 62 -7.73 -14.67 -6.79
CA ASP A 62 -6.50 -14.19 -7.42
C ASP A 62 -6.73 -12.91 -8.23
N ASN A 63 -7.90 -12.76 -8.87
CA ASN A 63 -8.27 -11.52 -9.54
C ASN A 63 -8.38 -10.37 -8.53
N ILE A 64 -9.04 -10.61 -7.38
CA ILE A 64 -9.17 -9.62 -6.30
C ILE A 64 -7.80 -9.25 -5.75
N ALA A 65 -6.96 -10.23 -5.42
CA ALA A 65 -5.62 -9.99 -4.88
C ALA A 65 -4.75 -9.17 -5.86
N SER A 66 -4.81 -9.49 -7.15
CA SER A 66 -4.13 -8.73 -8.20
C SER A 66 -4.65 -7.28 -8.29
N ARG A 67 -5.97 -7.09 -8.18
CA ARG A 67 -6.57 -5.76 -8.24
C ARG A 67 -6.25 -4.92 -7.00
N CYS A 68 -6.24 -5.53 -5.81
CA CYS A 68 -5.81 -4.88 -4.56
C CYS A 68 -4.38 -4.33 -4.66
N LYS A 69 -3.44 -5.10 -5.22
CA LYS A 69 -2.07 -4.60 -5.50
C LYS A 69 -2.04 -3.39 -6.42
N THR A 70 -3.02 -3.27 -7.32
CA THR A 70 -3.13 -2.09 -8.19
C THR A 70 -3.61 -0.88 -7.41
N PHE A 71 -4.61 -1.03 -6.54
CA PHE A 71 -5.08 0.04 -5.65
C PHE A 71 -4.01 0.49 -4.68
N ASP A 72 -3.28 -0.45 -4.07
CA ASP A 72 -2.14 -0.17 -3.18
C ASP A 72 -1.09 0.69 -3.91
N LYS A 73 -0.70 0.27 -5.12
CA LYS A 73 0.24 1.05 -5.95
C LYS A 73 -0.30 2.42 -6.37
N HIS A 74 -1.60 2.55 -6.61
CA HIS A 74 -2.23 3.86 -6.85
C HIS A 74 -2.07 4.74 -5.62
N TYR A 75 -2.42 4.20 -4.44
CA TYR A 75 -2.32 4.89 -3.18
C TYR A 75 -0.90 5.37 -2.91
N GLU A 76 0.10 4.49 -2.97
CA GLU A 76 1.51 4.83 -2.71
C GLU A 76 2.02 5.97 -3.60
N ILE A 77 1.72 5.92 -4.90
CA ILE A 77 2.24 6.91 -5.85
C ILE A 77 1.51 8.24 -5.71
N ILE A 78 0.18 8.22 -5.69
CA ILE A 78 -0.64 9.44 -5.63
C ILE A 78 -0.46 10.13 -4.28
N SER A 79 -0.49 9.40 -3.15
CA SER A 79 -0.27 10.00 -1.83
C SER A 79 1.09 10.70 -1.73
N LYS A 80 2.15 10.12 -2.30
CA LYS A 80 3.46 10.77 -2.38
C LYS A 80 3.41 12.05 -3.21
N ILE A 81 2.70 12.06 -4.35
CA ILE A 81 2.53 13.27 -5.17
C ILE A 81 1.77 14.35 -4.38
N LEU A 82 0.65 13.98 -3.76
CA LEU A 82 -0.20 14.88 -2.98
C LEU A 82 0.49 15.43 -1.72
N SER A 83 1.55 14.78 -1.24
CA SER A 83 2.39 15.30 -0.15
C SER A 83 3.31 16.47 -0.55
N GLN A 84 3.41 16.77 -1.85
CA GLN A 84 4.27 17.83 -2.37
C GLN A 84 3.47 19.12 -2.59
N SER A 85 4.14 20.27 -2.42
CA SER A 85 3.55 21.56 -2.75
C SER A 85 3.25 21.67 -4.25
N GLY A 86 2.09 22.24 -4.59
CA GLY A 86 1.65 22.46 -5.96
C GLY A 86 0.92 21.29 -6.62
N PHE A 87 0.51 20.32 -5.81
CA PHE A 87 -0.34 19.21 -6.21
C PHE A 87 -1.58 19.14 -5.33
N GLY A 88 -2.69 18.77 -5.94
CA GLY A 88 -3.96 18.49 -5.28
C GLY A 88 -4.67 17.33 -5.96
N TRP A 89 -5.85 17.00 -5.44
CA TRP A 89 -6.74 16.02 -6.06
C TRP A 89 -7.95 16.72 -6.66
N ASP A 90 -8.23 16.46 -7.93
CA ASP A 90 -9.44 16.91 -8.62
C ASP A 90 -10.54 15.86 -8.39
N TRP A 91 -11.41 16.13 -7.42
CA TRP A 91 -12.52 15.24 -7.04
C TRP A 91 -13.62 15.15 -8.11
N GLU A 92 -13.70 16.09 -9.06
CA GLU A 92 -14.70 16.07 -10.12
C GLU A 92 -14.25 15.20 -11.30
N ASN A 93 -12.95 15.20 -11.60
CA ASN A 93 -12.38 14.49 -12.75
C ASN A 93 -11.56 13.25 -12.37
N ASP A 94 -11.52 12.89 -11.08
CA ASP A 94 -10.80 11.73 -10.54
C ASP A 94 -9.33 11.67 -10.96
N LYS A 95 -8.62 12.79 -10.90
CA LYS A 95 -7.21 12.89 -11.34
C LYS A 95 -6.41 13.89 -10.50
N LEU A 96 -5.11 13.96 -10.74
CA LEU A 96 -4.25 14.95 -10.11
C LEU A 96 -4.57 16.37 -10.61
N LEU A 97 -4.74 17.28 -9.66
CA LEU A 97 -4.69 18.72 -9.89
C LEU A 97 -3.24 19.18 -9.76
N ILE A 98 -2.75 19.95 -10.72
CA ILE A 98 -1.36 20.37 -10.80
C ILE A 98 -1.33 21.87 -11.05
N ASP A 99 -0.59 22.63 -10.24
CA ASP A 99 -0.54 24.09 -10.35
C ASP A 99 0.07 24.58 -11.67
N SER A 100 1.08 23.87 -12.19
CA SER A 100 1.73 24.20 -13.45
C SER A 100 2.51 23.03 -14.05
N ASP A 101 2.78 23.10 -15.36
CA ASP A 101 3.64 22.13 -16.05
C ASP A 101 5.06 22.09 -15.47
N ASP A 102 5.60 23.22 -15.01
CA ASP A 102 6.92 23.28 -14.39
C ASP A 102 6.99 22.50 -13.08
N VAL A 103 5.93 22.56 -12.26
CA VAL A 103 5.81 21.76 -11.03
C VAL A 103 5.80 20.27 -11.36
N TRP A 104 5.03 19.86 -12.37
CA TRP A 104 5.01 18.46 -12.83
C TRP A 104 6.37 17.99 -13.34
N ASN A 105 7.01 18.79 -14.20
CA ASN A 105 8.28 18.44 -14.83
C ASN A 105 9.39 18.22 -13.80
N ARG A 106 9.50 19.11 -12.80
CA ARG A 106 10.48 18.93 -11.70
C ARG A 106 10.21 17.67 -10.88
N TYR A 107 8.95 17.35 -10.59
CA TYR A 107 8.62 16.15 -9.83
C TYR A 107 8.96 14.86 -10.59
N VAL A 108 8.63 14.80 -11.89
CA VAL A 108 8.81 13.59 -12.70
C VAL A 108 10.27 13.33 -13.08
N GLU A 109 11.11 14.36 -13.14
CA GLU A 109 12.57 14.21 -13.30
C GLU A 109 13.17 13.27 -12.24
N ALA A 110 12.74 13.44 -10.98
CA ALA A 110 13.14 12.59 -9.87
C ALA A 110 12.29 11.31 -9.72
N ASN A 111 11.07 11.29 -10.28
CA ASN A 111 10.08 10.21 -10.08
C ASN A 111 9.48 9.72 -11.41
N LYS A 112 10.32 9.20 -12.31
CA LYS A 112 9.90 8.77 -13.67
C LYS A 112 8.70 7.80 -13.70
N ALA A 113 8.55 6.94 -12.68
CA ALA A 113 7.42 6.00 -12.59
C ALA A 113 6.06 6.68 -12.40
N ALA A 114 6.04 7.93 -11.92
CA ALA A 114 4.82 8.72 -11.74
C ALA A 114 4.35 9.39 -13.04
N ALA A 115 5.15 9.36 -14.12
CA ALA A 115 4.85 10.05 -15.38
C ALA A 115 3.44 9.73 -15.92
N CYS A 116 3.00 8.48 -15.77
CA CYS A 116 1.68 8.05 -16.25
C CYS A 116 0.52 8.71 -15.50
N TYR A 117 0.73 9.27 -14.30
CA TYR A 117 -0.34 9.86 -13.49
C TYR A 117 -0.72 11.29 -13.88
N LYS A 118 0.05 11.97 -14.74
CA LYS A 118 -0.27 13.35 -15.16
C LYS A 118 -1.70 13.48 -15.69
N THR A 119 -2.13 12.49 -16.47
CA THR A 119 -3.43 12.47 -17.15
C THR A 119 -4.27 11.27 -16.76
N LYS A 120 -3.79 10.45 -15.80
CA LYS A 120 -4.49 9.23 -15.41
C LYS A 120 -5.68 9.57 -14.54
N VAL A 121 -6.83 9.02 -14.93
CA VAL A 121 -8.02 8.97 -14.10
C VAL A 121 -7.91 7.76 -13.16
N VAL A 122 -8.07 7.98 -11.86
CA VAL A 122 -8.14 6.94 -10.83
C VAL A 122 -9.39 7.18 -10.00
N LYS A 123 -10.47 6.50 -10.39
CA LYS A 123 -11.77 6.57 -9.69
C LYS A 123 -11.70 5.92 -8.31
N ASN A 124 -12.71 6.21 -7.49
CA ASN A 124 -12.88 5.64 -6.15
C ASN A 124 -11.68 5.96 -5.22
N TRP A 125 -11.06 7.14 -5.40
CA TRP A 125 -9.88 7.55 -4.63
C TRP A 125 -10.16 7.65 -3.13
N ASP A 126 -11.36 8.06 -2.74
CA ASP A 126 -11.87 8.05 -1.36
C ASP A 126 -11.88 6.64 -0.75
N ALA A 127 -12.36 5.64 -1.47
CA ALA A 127 -12.38 4.26 -1.00
C ALA A 127 -10.95 3.68 -0.92
N ILE A 128 -10.11 3.99 -1.91
CA ILE A 128 -8.70 3.57 -1.92
C ILE A 128 -7.96 4.20 -0.72
N THR A 129 -8.10 5.50 -0.49
CA THR A 129 -7.47 6.17 0.66
C THR A 129 -7.97 5.64 2.00
N THR A 130 -9.27 5.34 2.10
CA THR A 130 -9.84 4.70 3.30
C THR A 130 -9.16 3.37 3.62
N ILE A 131 -8.96 2.50 2.63
CA ILE A 131 -8.42 1.15 2.85
C ILE A 131 -6.90 1.16 3.10
N TYR A 132 -6.16 2.00 2.37
CA TYR A 132 -4.68 1.93 2.30
C TYR A 132 -3.97 3.05 3.06
N SER A 133 -4.71 4.00 3.67
CA SER A 133 -4.09 4.99 4.55
C SER A 133 -3.42 4.31 5.75
N LYS A 134 -2.16 4.69 5.99
CA LYS A 134 -1.33 4.08 7.05
C LYS A 134 -1.79 4.42 8.46
N ASP A 135 -2.71 5.38 8.59
CA ASP A 135 -3.14 5.90 9.89
C ASP A 135 -4.23 5.05 10.57
N HIS A 136 -4.74 3.99 9.91
CA HIS A 136 -5.82 3.15 10.45
C HIS A 136 -5.41 1.71 10.83
N ALA A 137 -4.12 1.40 10.89
CA ALA A 137 -3.62 0.14 11.42
C ALA A 137 -2.59 0.38 12.55
N THR A 138 -3.08 0.80 13.73
CA THR A 138 -2.34 0.54 14.98
C THR A 138 -2.54 -0.93 15.33
N GLY A 139 -1.81 -1.79 14.62
CA GLY A 139 -1.51 -3.16 15.03
C GLY A 139 -0.04 -3.20 15.43
N ASP A 140 0.21 -2.94 16.70
CA ASP A 140 1.53 -3.03 17.32
C ASP A 140 2.15 -4.42 17.11
N GLY A 141 3.47 -4.47 16.93
CA GLY A 141 4.24 -5.72 17.06
C GLY A 141 4.94 -6.25 15.80
N ALA A 142 6.13 -5.70 15.51
CA ALA A 142 7.30 -6.50 15.11
C ALA A 142 8.58 -5.68 15.31
N GLN A 143 8.91 -5.44 16.58
CA GLN A 143 10.25 -5.09 17.00
C GLN A 143 11.12 -6.33 16.82
N THR A 144 11.70 -6.53 15.63
CA THR A 144 12.76 -7.51 15.46
C THR A 144 14.01 -6.93 16.09
N GLY A 145 14.26 -7.34 17.32
CA GLY A 145 15.55 -7.22 17.96
C GLY A 145 16.60 -7.90 17.10
N VAL A 146 17.61 -7.13 16.71
CA VAL A 146 18.95 -7.68 16.47
C VAL A 146 19.83 -7.09 17.54
N GLU A 147 19.93 -7.86 18.61
CA GLU A 147 21.07 -7.85 19.51
C GLU A 147 22.35 -7.96 18.67
N SER A 148 23.23 -6.98 18.82
CA SER A 148 24.64 -7.17 18.50
C SER A 148 25.44 -6.47 19.57
N ALA A 149 25.80 -7.26 20.57
CA ALA A 149 26.88 -6.98 21.48
C ALA A 149 28.15 -6.73 20.67
N GLN A 150 28.75 -5.56 20.86
CA GLN A 150 30.19 -5.39 20.67
C GLN A 150 30.70 -4.54 21.83
N VAL A 151 31.23 -5.27 22.81
CA VAL A 151 32.13 -4.78 23.85
C VAL A 151 33.35 -4.11 23.21
N PRO A 152 33.79 -2.93 23.68
CA PRO A 152 35.04 -2.31 23.22
C PRO A 152 36.24 -3.08 23.76
N PRO A 153 37.32 -3.31 22.98
CA PRO A 153 38.55 -3.83 23.54
C PRO A 153 39.28 -2.73 24.32
N GLU A 154 39.54 -3.02 25.60
CA GLU A 154 40.45 -2.32 26.48
C GLU A 154 41.85 -2.18 25.85
N GLN A 155 42.41 -0.97 25.94
CA GLN A 155 43.85 -0.74 25.81
C GLN A 155 44.39 -0.69 27.23
N VAL A 156 45.15 -1.72 27.58
CA VAL A 156 46.03 -1.77 28.74
C VAL A 156 47.26 -0.93 28.45
N ASP A 157 47.56 0.04 29.31
CA ASP A 157 48.93 0.51 29.49
C ASP A 157 49.17 0.90 30.95
N ASP A 158 50.37 0.53 31.35
CA ASP A 158 50.95 0.34 32.67
C ASP A 158 51.15 1.64 33.47
N ALA A 159 50.73 1.65 34.74
CA ALA A 159 51.48 2.29 35.83
C ALA A 159 51.02 1.75 37.19
N SER A 160 52.01 1.24 37.92
CA SER A 160 51.99 0.60 39.24
C SER A 160 51.47 1.47 40.41
N PRO A 161 51.25 0.88 41.60
CA PRO A 161 50.20 1.25 42.55
C PRO A 161 50.65 2.22 43.66
N GLU A 162 49.69 2.97 44.22
CA GLU A 162 49.78 3.41 45.62
C GLU A 162 48.51 3.00 46.39
N LEU A 163 48.74 2.18 47.41
CA LEU A 163 47.76 1.73 48.41
C LEU A 163 47.70 2.72 49.59
N PRO A 164 46.62 2.69 50.40
CA PRO A 164 46.15 3.81 51.20
C PRO A 164 46.84 3.91 52.56
N GLN A 165 46.86 5.11 53.14
CA GLN A 165 47.14 5.27 54.57
C GLN A 165 46.00 5.97 55.32
N LYS A 166 45.53 5.19 56.29
CA LYS A 166 44.66 5.48 57.41
C LYS A 166 45.36 6.39 58.41
N ARG A 167 44.85 7.61 58.62
CA ARG A 167 44.51 8.15 59.95
C ARG A 167 43.62 9.36 59.84
#